data_AF-A0A8B9Y1I4-F1
#
_entry.id   AF-A0A8B9Y1I4-F1
#
_cell.length_a   1.000
_cell.length_b   1.000
_cell.length_c   1.000
_cell.angle_alpha   90.00
_cell.angle_beta   90.00
_cell.angle_gamma   90.00
#
_symmetry.space_group_name_H-M   'P 1'
#
loop_
_entity.id
_entity.type
_entity.pdbx_description
1 polymer ?
#
loop_
_entity_poly.entity_id
_entity_poly.type
_entity_poly.pdbx_seq_one_letter_code
_entity_poly.pdbx_strand_id
1 'polypeptide(L)'
;MKAVFLTLLFGLVCAAQESPPEIDPSKIPGEWRIIYAAADNKDKIVEGGPLRNYYRRIECINDCESLSITFYLKDQGTCLLLTEVAKRQEGYVYVLEFDGTNTLEVIHVSENMLVTYVENYDGERITKMTEGLAKGTSFTPEELEKYQQLNSERGVPNENIENLIKTDNCPP
;
A
#
# COMPACT_ATOMS: atom_id res chain seq x y z
N MET A 1 -63.51 -13.16 -19.70
CA MET A 1 -62.23 -12.43 -19.90
C MET A 1 -61.48 -12.45 -18.57
N LYS A 2 -60.27 -13.00 -18.56
CA LYS A 2 -59.39 -13.10 -17.39
C LYS A 2 -58.64 -11.78 -17.25
N ALA A 3 -58.80 -11.07 -16.13
CA ALA A 3 -57.96 -9.93 -15.79
C ALA A 3 -56.87 -10.43 -14.85
N VAL A 4 -55.62 -10.42 -15.32
CA VAL A 4 -54.44 -10.70 -14.51
C VAL A 4 -53.95 -9.35 -13.99
N PHE A 5 -54.00 -9.16 -12.68
CA PHE A 5 -53.35 -8.02 -12.02
C PHE A 5 -51.87 -8.36 -11.81
N LEU A 6 -51.00 -7.63 -12.50
CA LEU A 6 -49.55 -7.72 -12.35
C LEU A 6 -49.10 -6.64 -11.36
N THR A 7 -48.88 -7.00 -10.10
CA THR A 7 -48.29 -6.08 -9.11
C THR A 7 -46.77 -6.07 -9.25
N LEU A 8 -46.23 -4.96 -9.73
CA LEU A 8 -44.78 -4.69 -9.74
C LEU A 8 -44.33 -4.33 -8.32
N LEU A 9 -43.64 -5.26 -7.67
CA LEU A 9 -42.89 -5.01 -6.44
C LEU A 9 -41.51 -4.46 -6.84
N PHE A 10 -41.35 -3.14 -6.76
CA PHE A 10 -40.02 -2.51 -6.79
C PHE A 10 -39.35 -2.71 -5.43
N GLY A 11 -38.51 -3.74 -5.32
CA GLY A 11 -37.55 -3.85 -4.23
C GLY A 11 -36.45 -2.82 -4.43
N LEU A 12 -36.43 -1.76 -3.61
CA LEU A 12 -35.22 -0.95 -3.43
C LEU A 12 -34.18 -1.86 -2.77
N VAL A 13 -33.25 -2.37 -3.57
CA VAL A 13 -32.00 -2.92 -3.03
C VAL A 13 -31.14 -1.72 -2.71
N CYS A 14 -31.18 -1.25 -1.46
CA CYS A 14 -30.11 -0.44 -0.93
C CYS A 14 -28.86 -1.33 -0.92
N ALA A 15 -27.98 -1.14 -1.90
CA ALA A 15 -26.59 -1.51 -1.72
C ALA A 15 -26.11 -0.66 -0.54
N ALA A 16 -26.02 -1.26 0.65
CA ALA A 16 -25.29 -0.68 1.74
C ALA A 16 -23.86 -0.56 1.24
N GLN A 17 -23.48 0.64 0.81
CA GLN A 17 -22.08 0.95 0.57
C GLN A 17 -21.45 0.92 1.96
N GLU A 18 -20.84 -0.22 2.30
CA GLU A 18 -20.06 -0.36 3.51
C GLU A 18 -19.05 0.79 3.50
N SER A 19 -19.16 1.67 4.49
CA SER A 19 -18.14 2.70 4.71
C SER A 19 -16.80 1.97 4.80
N PRO A 20 -15.74 2.45 4.12
CA PRO A 20 -14.43 1.82 4.20
C PRO A 20 -14.08 1.54 5.66
N PRO A 21 -13.60 0.34 5.99
CA PRO A 21 -13.27 0.01 7.37
C PRO A 21 -12.31 1.06 7.92
N GLU A 22 -12.69 1.66 9.04
CA GLU A 22 -11.91 2.71 9.70
C GLU A 22 -10.52 2.16 10.06
N ILE A 23 -9.47 2.88 9.67
CA ILE A 23 -8.09 2.51 9.98
C ILE A 23 -7.88 2.62 11.49
N ASP A 24 -7.44 1.52 12.10
CA ASP A 24 -6.94 1.53 13.47
C ASP A 24 -5.44 1.85 13.47
N PRO A 25 -5.04 3.07 13.87
CA PRO A 25 -3.65 3.51 13.79
C PRO A 25 -2.72 2.75 14.74
N SER A 26 -3.27 2.11 15.79
CA SER A 26 -2.47 1.31 16.72
C SER A 26 -1.85 0.08 16.08
N LYS A 27 -2.36 -0.34 14.91
CA LYS A 27 -1.84 -1.46 14.12
C LYS A 27 -0.74 -1.08 13.14
N ILE A 28 -0.49 0.22 12.92
CA ILE A 28 0.54 0.69 11.98
C ILE A 28 1.96 0.36 12.48
N PRO A 29 2.32 0.60 13.76
CA PRO A 29 3.68 0.34 14.23
C PRO A 29 4.08 -1.14 14.19
N GLY A 30 5.39 -1.37 14.14
CA GLY A 30 6.04 -2.64 14.35
C GLY A 30 6.91 -3.08 13.19
N GLU A 31 7.41 -4.30 13.31
CA GLU A 31 8.23 -4.93 12.28
C GLU A 31 7.33 -5.37 11.12
N TRP A 32 7.71 -4.99 9.90
CA TRP A 32 6.95 -5.24 8.67
C TRP A 32 7.91 -5.70 7.58
N ARG A 33 7.50 -6.70 6.79
CA ARG A 33 8.20 -7.12 5.58
C ARG A 33 7.38 -6.78 4.36
N ILE A 34 8.00 -6.17 3.37
CA ILE A 34 7.35 -5.97 2.07
C ILE A 34 7.21 -7.29 1.33
N ILE A 35 6.00 -7.59 0.87
CA ILE A 35 5.70 -8.79 0.09
C ILE A 35 5.58 -8.41 -1.38
N TYR A 36 4.78 -7.39 -1.68
CA TYR A 36 4.50 -6.95 -3.04
C TYR A 36 4.63 -5.43 -3.18
N ALA A 37 5.00 -5.00 -4.39
CA ALA A 37 4.81 -3.63 -4.85
C ALA A 37 4.16 -3.66 -6.24
N ALA A 38 3.36 -2.66 -6.57
CA ALA A 38 2.79 -2.49 -7.90
C ALA A 38 2.87 -1.00 -8.27
N ALA A 39 3.17 -0.69 -9.52
CA ALA A 39 3.30 0.70 -9.98
C ALA A 39 2.85 0.83 -11.44
N ASP A 40 2.33 2.00 -11.80
CA ASP A 40 2.09 2.35 -13.21
C ASP A 40 3.41 2.49 -13.99
N ASN A 41 4.42 3.13 -13.41
CA ASN A 41 5.79 3.16 -13.90
C ASN A 41 6.60 1.99 -13.31
N LYS A 42 6.48 0.82 -13.94
CA LYS A 42 7.12 -0.43 -13.46
C LYS A 42 8.63 -0.30 -13.26
N ASP A 43 9.32 0.54 -14.04
CA ASP A 43 10.77 0.80 -13.91
C ASP A 43 11.19 1.29 -12.52
N LYS A 44 10.27 1.88 -11.75
CA LYS A 44 10.56 2.39 -10.40
C LYS A 44 10.67 1.29 -9.34
N ILE A 45 10.06 0.12 -9.55
CA ILE A 45 9.89 -0.92 -8.53
C ILE A 45 10.56 -2.26 -8.87
N VAL A 46 11.16 -2.40 -10.05
CA VAL A 46 11.99 -3.57 -10.41
C VAL A 46 13.33 -3.55 -9.66
N GLU A 47 14.10 -4.64 -9.67
CA GLU A 47 15.41 -4.67 -9.00
C GLU A 47 16.32 -3.53 -9.47
N GLY A 48 16.89 -2.79 -8.51
CA GLY A 48 17.68 -1.56 -8.77
C GLY A 48 16.83 -0.30 -9.00
N GLY A 49 15.50 -0.41 -9.02
CA GLY A 49 14.60 0.73 -9.08
C GLY A 49 14.60 1.52 -7.76
N PRO A 50 14.48 2.87 -7.83
CA PRO A 50 14.60 3.75 -6.67
C PRO A 50 13.50 3.52 -5.61
N LEU A 51 12.33 3.05 -6.03
CA LEU A 51 11.18 2.85 -5.13
C LEU A 51 11.00 1.37 -4.74
N ARG A 52 12.00 0.52 -4.96
CA ARG A 52 12.00 -0.89 -4.50
C ARG A 52 12.61 -1.00 -3.10
N ASN A 53 11.81 -0.63 -2.10
CA ASN A 53 12.22 -0.49 -0.71
C ASN A 53 11.90 -1.73 0.13
N TYR A 54 12.90 -2.34 0.78
CA TYR A 54 12.73 -3.55 1.58
C TYR A 54 12.48 -3.20 3.05
N TYR A 55 11.20 -3.06 3.41
CA TYR A 55 10.76 -2.67 4.76
C TYR A 55 11.33 -3.56 5.86
N ARG A 56 11.62 -2.92 7.01
CA ARG A 56 11.96 -3.58 8.28
C ARG A 56 11.02 -3.16 9.38
N ARG A 57 10.86 -1.85 9.58
CA ARG A 57 10.14 -1.32 10.73
C ARG A 57 9.41 -0.03 10.41
N ILE A 58 8.21 0.11 10.95
CA ILE A 58 7.45 1.36 10.96
C ILE A 58 7.18 1.72 12.41
N GLU A 59 7.41 2.97 12.79
CA GLU A 59 7.09 3.49 14.12
C GLU A 59 6.30 4.78 14.03
N CYS A 60 5.36 4.96 14.95
CA CYS A 60 4.64 6.21 15.08
C CYS A 60 5.40 7.19 15.99
N ILE A 61 5.51 8.43 15.53
CA ILE A 61 6.03 9.54 16.32
C ILE A 61 4.85 10.47 16.65
N ASN A 62 4.69 10.80 17.94
CA ASN A 62 3.64 11.70 18.45
C ASN A 62 2.24 11.28 17.96
N ASP A 63 1.75 10.10 18.38
CA ASP A 63 0.43 9.58 17.99
C ASP A 63 0.22 9.49 16.45
N CYS A 64 1.26 8.99 15.79
CA CYS A 64 1.34 8.83 14.34
C CYS A 64 1.22 10.15 13.56
N GLU A 65 1.49 11.29 14.19
CA GLU A 65 1.64 12.58 13.53
C GLU A 65 2.87 12.62 12.60
N SER A 66 3.78 11.68 12.77
CA SER A 66 4.77 11.28 11.76
C SER A 66 5.02 9.77 11.83
N LEU A 67 5.49 9.19 10.73
CA LEU A 67 5.94 7.81 10.66
C LEU A 67 7.46 7.79 10.46
N SER A 68 8.16 7.04 11.30
CA SER A 68 9.55 6.65 11.03
C SER A 68 9.54 5.31 10.30
N ILE A 69 10.08 5.27 9.09
CA ILE A 69 10.04 4.11 8.21
C ILE A 69 11.48 3.68 7.95
N THR A 70 11.84 2.49 8.42
CA THR A 70 13.17 1.90 8.23
C THR A 70 13.09 0.77 7.22
N PHE A 71 13.95 0.83 6.20
CA PHE A 71 13.98 -0.10 5.08
C PHE A 71 15.39 -0.20 4.49
N TYR A 72 15.64 -1.25 3.71
CA TYR A 72 16.81 -1.33 2.86
C TYR A 72 16.51 -0.85 1.45
N LEU A 73 17.43 -0.07 0.87
CA LEU A 73 17.54 0.17 -0.57
C LEU A 73 18.73 -0.64 -1.11
N LYS A 74 18.62 -1.17 -2.33
CA LYS A 74 19.76 -1.84 -2.98
C LYS A 74 20.42 -0.92 -4.00
N ASP A 75 21.65 -0.51 -3.73
CA ASP A 75 22.51 0.19 -4.68
C ASP A 75 23.60 -0.76 -5.18
N GLN A 76 23.57 -1.06 -6.49
CA GLN A 76 24.48 -2.02 -7.15
C GLN A 76 24.60 -3.36 -6.40
N GLY A 77 23.49 -3.86 -5.85
CA GLY A 77 23.42 -5.10 -5.08
C GLY A 77 23.84 -4.99 -3.60
N THR A 78 24.33 -3.83 -3.16
CA THR A 78 24.63 -3.55 -1.75
C THR A 78 23.38 -3.04 -1.03
N CYS A 79 23.06 -3.66 0.11
CA CYS A 79 21.93 -3.23 0.94
C CYS A 79 22.32 -2.04 1.82
N LEU A 80 21.66 -0.90 1.60
CA LEU A 80 21.80 0.33 2.37
C LEU A 80 20.60 0.46 3.33
N LEU A 81 20.85 0.45 4.64
CA LEU A 81 19.80 0.66 5.63
C LEU A 81 19.51 2.16 5.75
N LEU A 82 18.27 2.54 5.48
CA LEU A 82 17.79 3.91 5.53
C LEU A 82 16.63 4.02 6.51
N THR A 83 16.47 5.21 7.08
CA THR A 83 15.32 5.57 7.90
C THR A 83 14.82 6.93 7.44
N GLU A 84 13.60 6.96 6.92
CA GLU A 84 12.92 8.18 6.48
C GLU A 84 11.79 8.53 7.43
N VAL A 85 11.51 9.83 7.58
CA VAL A 85 10.41 10.33 8.41
C VAL A 85 9.36 10.98 7.54
N ALA A 86 8.17 10.38 7.50
CA ALA A 86 7.02 10.91 6.78
C ALA A 86 6.12 11.73 7.72
N LYS A 87 5.82 12.97 7.35
CA LYS A 87 5.03 13.91 8.16
C LYS A 87 3.55 13.85 7.75
N ARG A 88 2.63 13.70 8.71
CA ARG A 88 1.19 13.68 8.41
C ARG A 88 0.76 15.01 7.78
N GLN A 89 0.00 14.92 6.70
CA GLN A 89 -0.69 16.04 6.07
C GLN A 89 -2.16 16.09 6.50
N GLU A 90 -2.90 15.02 6.26
CA GLU A 90 -4.32 14.89 6.62
C GLU A 90 -4.69 13.40 6.74
N GLY A 91 -5.54 13.05 7.71
CA GLY A 91 -5.93 11.65 7.95
C GLY A 91 -4.71 10.75 8.12
N TYR A 92 -4.58 9.76 7.22
CA TYR A 92 -3.44 8.84 7.14
C TYR A 92 -2.57 9.05 5.89
N VAL A 93 -2.61 10.27 5.34
CA VAL A 93 -1.72 10.73 4.27
C VAL A 93 -0.52 11.43 4.90
N TYR A 94 0.68 11.03 4.49
CA TYR A 94 1.96 11.50 4.95
C TYR A 94 2.79 12.02 3.77
N VAL A 95 3.74 12.92 4.03
CA VAL A 95 4.66 13.47 3.02
C VAL A 95 6.10 13.24 3.45
N LEU A 96 6.94 12.85 2.49
CA LEU A 96 8.39 12.67 2.67
C LEU A 96 9.16 12.92 1.37
N GLU A 97 10.43 13.31 1.52
CA GLU A 97 11.36 13.49 0.40
C GLU A 97 12.29 12.27 0.31
N PHE A 98 12.14 11.49 -0.75
CA PHE A 98 12.94 10.29 -1.05
C PHE A 98 12.79 9.97 -2.54
N ASP A 99 13.88 10.08 -3.30
CA ASP A 99 13.85 9.96 -4.77
C ASP A 99 12.71 10.79 -5.43
N GLY A 100 12.54 12.01 -4.92
CA GLY A 100 11.43 12.91 -5.26
C GLY A 100 10.53 13.21 -4.07
N THR A 101 9.44 13.91 -4.32
CA THR A 101 8.40 14.20 -3.32
C THR A 101 7.36 13.09 -3.33
N ASN A 102 7.06 12.54 -2.16
CA ASN A 102 6.13 11.43 -2.01
C ASN A 102 4.94 11.84 -1.14
N THR A 103 3.73 11.50 -1.57
CA THR A 103 2.58 11.33 -0.68
C THR A 103 2.39 9.85 -0.40
N LEU A 104 2.36 9.44 0.87
CA LEU A 104 2.15 8.07 1.31
C LEU A 104 0.87 8.00 2.14
N GLU A 105 -0.12 7.27 1.66
CA GLU A 105 -1.37 7.01 2.35
C GLU A 105 -1.39 5.58 2.89
N VAL A 106 -1.66 5.39 4.18
CA VAL A 106 -2.04 4.07 4.68
C VAL A 106 -3.47 3.82 4.26
N ILE A 107 -3.70 2.85 3.38
CA ILE A 107 -5.03 2.57 2.80
C ILE A 107 -5.66 1.29 3.34
N HIS A 108 -4.86 0.44 3.96
CA HIS A 108 -5.34 -0.71 4.72
C HIS A 108 -4.34 -1.05 5.84
N VAL A 109 -4.86 -1.42 7.01
CA VAL A 109 -4.05 -2.04 8.07
C VAL A 109 -4.88 -3.05 8.86
N SER A 110 -4.24 -4.14 9.26
CA SER A 110 -4.73 -5.18 10.14
C SER A 110 -3.56 -5.72 10.98
N GLU A 111 -3.80 -6.73 11.81
CA GLU A 111 -2.73 -7.37 12.59
C GLU A 111 -1.61 -7.96 11.71
N ASN A 112 -1.95 -8.42 10.50
CA ASN A 112 -1.04 -9.19 9.66
C ASN A 112 -0.65 -8.51 8.35
N MET A 113 -1.42 -7.51 7.90
CA MET A 113 -1.30 -6.87 6.58
C MET A 113 -1.41 -5.36 6.68
N LEU A 114 -0.53 -4.64 6.00
CA LEU A 114 -0.57 -3.20 5.80
C LEU A 114 -0.41 -2.91 4.31
N VAL A 115 -1.22 -2.01 3.76
CA VAL A 115 -1.08 -1.54 2.38
C VAL A 115 -0.95 -0.03 2.36
N THR A 116 0.07 0.45 1.69
CA THR A 116 0.25 1.87 1.37
C THR A 116 -0.16 2.13 -0.08
N TYR A 117 -0.59 3.36 -0.33
CA TYR A 117 -0.65 3.95 -1.65
C TYR A 117 0.30 5.15 -1.69
N VAL A 118 1.12 5.23 -2.73
CA VAL A 118 2.14 6.27 -2.86
C VAL A 118 2.01 6.97 -4.21
N GLU A 119 2.01 8.30 -4.21
CA GLU A 119 2.30 9.10 -5.39
C GLU A 119 3.69 9.72 -5.24
N ASN A 120 4.63 9.29 -6.09
CA ASN A 120 5.97 9.84 -6.16
C ASN A 120 6.08 10.77 -7.38
N TYR A 121 6.54 12.00 -7.17
CA TYR A 121 6.91 12.93 -8.23
C TYR A 121 8.42 13.13 -8.23
N ASP A 122 9.08 12.64 -9.29
CA ASP A 122 10.54 12.69 -9.44
C ASP A 122 11.06 13.96 -10.13
N GLY A 123 10.17 14.92 -10.39
CA GLY A 123 10.48 16.13 -11.17
C GLY A 123 10.13 16.04 -12.65
N GLU A 124 9.79 14.85 -13.15
CA GLU A 124 9.41 14.61 -14.55
C GLU A 124 8.07 13.86 -14.66
N ARG A 125 7.90 12.78 -13.90
CA ARG A 125 6.72 11.90 -13.94
C ARG A 125 6.15 11.71 -12.55
N ILE A 126 4.84 11.52 -12.51
CA ILE A 126 4.15 10.99 -11.33
C ILE A 126 4.10 9.47 -11.48
N THR A 127 4.51 8.76 -10.44
CA THR A 127 4.35 7.32 -10.30
C THR A 127 3.31 7.03 -9.23
N LYS A 128 2.25 6.32 -9.59
CA LYS A 128 1.24 5.81 -8.65
C LYS A 128 1.62 4.37 -8.33
N MET A 129 1.84 4.08 -7.05
CA MET A 129 2.22 2.75 -6.61
C MET A 129 1.56 2.33 -5.31
N THR A 130 1.58 1.04 -5.01
CA THR A 130 1.13 0.47 -3.75
C THR A 130 2.16 -0.51 -3.22
N GLU A 131 2.28 -0.60 -1.90
CA GLU A 131 3.17 -1.55 -1.23
C GLU A 131 2.36 -2.41 -0.28
N GLY A 132 2.42 -3.73 -0.47
CA GLY A 132 1.78 -4.71 0.39
C GLY A 132 2.78 -5.29 1.38
N LEU A 133 2.61 -4.97 2.67
CA LEU A 133 3.46 -5.44 3.76
C LEU A 133 2.74 -6.50 4.59
N ALA A 134 3.50 -7.47 5.10
CA ALA A 134 3.01 -8.46 6.06
C ALA A 134 3.90 -8.57 7.30
N LYS A 135 3.33 -9.07 8.40
CA LYS A 135 4.13 -9.55 9.54
C LYS A 135 4.86 -10.86 9.22
N GLY A 136 4.27 -11.67 8.34
CA GLY A 136 4.84 -12.92 7.82
C GLY A 136 5.76 -12.72 6.62
N THR A 137 5.77 -13.72 5.72
CA THR A 137 6.57 -13.72 4.49
C THR A 137 5.75 -13.94 3.22
N SER A 138 4.42 -13.86 3.32
CA SER A 138 3.50 -14.03 2.21
C SER A 138 2.14 -13.43 2.54
N PHE A 139 1.36 -13.13 1.51
CA PHE A 139 -0.08 -12.96 1.62
C PHE A 139 -0.79 -14.29 1.39
N THR A 140 -1.85 -14.52 2.16
CA THR A 140 -2.90 -15.50 1.84
C THR A 140 -3.61 -15.11 0.53
N PRO A 141 -4.37 -16.03 -0.08
CA PRO A 141 -5.16 -15.69 -1.28
C PRO A 141 -6.13 -14.52 -1.05
N GLU A 142 -6.76 -14.44 0.13
CA GLU A 142 -7.69 -13.35 0.49
C GLU A 142 -6.96 -12.00 0.63
N GLU A 143 -5.79 -11.98 1.28
CA GLU A 143 -4.96 -10.78 1.38
C GLU A 143 -4.45 -10.33 0.00
N LEU A 144 -4.10 -11.27 -0.89
CA LEU A 144 -3.68 -10.94 -2.25
C LEU A 144 -4.84 -10.38 -3.08
N GLU A 145 -6.04 -10.97 -2.99
CA GLU A 145 -7.24 -10.46 -3.66
C GLU A 145 -7.56 -9.03 -3.19
N LYS A 146 -7.50 -8.79 -1.87
CA LYS A 146 -7.67 -7.46 -1.29
C LYS A 146 -6.63 -6.46 -1.80
N TYR A 147 -5.37 -6.85 -1.85
CA TYR A 147 -4.30 -6.01 -2.39
C TYR A 147 -4.56 -5.65 -3.85
N GLN A 148 -4.96 -6.61 -4.68
CA GLN A 148 -5.27 -6.38 -6.09
C GLN A 148 -6.51 -5.49 -6.30
N GLN A 149 -7.51 -5.62 -5.43
CA GLN A 149 -8.67 -4.73 -5.43
C GLN A 149 -8.27 -3.29 -5.09
N LEU A 150 -7.49 -3.09 -4.01
CA LEU A 150 -7.01 -1.77 -3.59
C LEU A 150 -6.16 -1.09 -4.66
N ASN A 151 -5.36 -1.86 -5.41
CA ASN A 151 -4.61 -1.38 -6.58
C ASN A 151 -5.56 -0.87 -7.67
N SER A 152 -6.56 -1.69 -8.04
CA SER A 152 -7.52 -1.37 -9.11
C SER A 152 -8.33 -0.12 -8.79
N GLU A 153 -8.77 0.04 -7.53
CA GLU A 153 -9.50 1.22 -7.04
C GLU A 153 -8.71 2.53 -7.21
N ARG A 154 -7.37 2.45 -7.29
CA ARG A 154 -6.45 3.60 -7.38
C ARG A 154 -5.76 3.72 -8.73
N GLY A 155 -6.15 2.89 -9.70
CA GLY A 155 -5.56 2.89 -11.04
C GLY A 155 -4.11 2.38 -11.08
N VAL A 156 -3.69 1.57 -10.10
CA VAL A 156 -2.38 0.91 -10.10
C VAL A 156 -2.53 -0.46 -10.78
N PRO A 157 -1.79 -0.74 -11.87
CA PRO A 157 -2.00 -1.95 -12.68
C PRO A 157 -1.48 -3.21 -11.97
N ASN A 158 -2.35 -4.21 -11.81
CA ASN A 158 -2.00 -5.49 -11.19
C ASN A 158 -1.02 -6.32 -12.03
N GLU A 159 -0.94 -6.07 -13.34
CA GLU A 159 0.02 -6.69 -14.26
C GLU A 159 1.47 -6.30 -13.92
N ASN A 160 1.66 -5.19 -13.21
CA ASN A 160 2.97 -4.70 -12.78
C ASN A 160 3.31 -5.07 -11.33
N ILE A 161 2.58 -6.00 -10.70
CA ILE A 161 2.94 -6.51 -9.38
C ILE A 161 4.31 -7.19 -9.42
N GLU A 162 5.19 -6.77 -8.52
CA GLU A 162 6.49 -7.35 -8.25
C GLU A 162 6.46 -8.02 -6.87
N ASN A 163 7.00 -9.25 -6.77
CA ASN A 163 7.16 -9.93 -5.48
C ASN A 163 8.55 -9.60 -4.91
N LEU A 164 8.58 -8.73 -3.90
CA LEU A 164 9.81 -8.17 -3.36
C LEU A 164 10.48 -9.11 -2.38
N ILE A 165 9.71 -9.83 -1.57
CA ILE A 165 10.30 -10.72 -0.56
C ILE A 165 11.14 -11.85 -1.17
N LYS A 166 10.83 -12.27 -2.40
CA LYS A 166 11.63 -13.26 -3.15
C LYS A 166 13.05 -12.78 -3.47
N THR A 167 13.27 -11.47 -3.50
CA THR A 167 14.58 -10.87 -3.78
C THR A 167 15.13 -10.13 -2.55
N ASP A 168 14.46 -10.17 -1.40
CA ASP A 168 14.98 -9.58 -0.17
C ASP A 168 16.04 -10.51 0.44
N ASN A 169 17.30 -10.22 0.10
CA ASN A 169 18.48 -10.88 0.67
C ASN A 169 19.29 -9.91 1.56
N CYS A 170 18.68 -8.79 1.97
CA CYS A 170 19.28 -7.86 2.91
C CYS A 170 19.20 -8.43 4.33
N PRO A 171 20.03 -7.96 5.29
CA PRO A 171 19.98 -8.44 6.67
C PRO A 171 18.55 -8.36 7.24
N PRO A 172 18.13 -9.37 8.02
CA PRO A 172 16.77 -9.45 8.56
C PRO A 172 16.46 -8.32 9.54
#